data_AF-A0A4P1QR20-F1
#
_entry.id   AF-A0A4P1QR20-F1
#
_cell.length_a   1.000
_cell.length_b   1.000
_cell.length_c   1.000
_cell.angle_alpha   90.00
_cell.angle_beta   90.00
_cell.angle_gamma   90.00
#
_symmetry.space_group_name_H-M   'P 1'
#
loop_
_entity.id
_entity.type
_entity.pdbx_description
1 polymer ?
#
loop_
_entity_poly.entity_id
_entity_poly.type
_entity_poly.pdbx_seq_one_letter_code
_entity_poly.pdbx_strand_id
1 'polypeptide(L)'
;MELSLIGLQNAGKTSLVNVVATGGYSEDMIPTVGFNMRKVTKGNVTIKLWDLGGQPRFRSMWERYCRAVSAIVYVVDAADPDNLSMSRSELHDLLSKPSLSGIPLLVLGNKIDKPGALSKQALTDQMDLNSIADREVCFFMISCKNSTNIDSVIDWLVKHSKSKS
;
A
#
# COMPACT_ATOMS: atom_id res chain seq x y z
N MET A 1 1.08 -11.86 -11.03
CA MET A 1 1.63 -10.59 -10.52
C MET A 1 1.97 -10.77 -9.05
N GLU A 2 3.13 -10.30 -8.61
CA GLU A 2 3.51 -10.31 -7.20
C GLU A 2 3.64 -8.88 -6.70
N LEU A 3 3.08 -8.60 -5.53
CA LEU A 3 3.03 -7.28 -4.93
C LEU A 3 3.37 -7.38 -3.45
N SER A 4 4.03 -6.34 -2.96
CA SER A 4 4.30 -6.18 -1.53
C SER A 4 3.47 -5.04 -0.98
N LEU A 5 2.67 -5.37 0.02
CA LEU A 5 1.79 -4.44 0.70
C LEU A 5 2.42 -4.04 2.03
N ILE A 6 2.86 -2.78 2.09
CA ILE A 6 3.65 -2.23 3.19
C ILE A 6 3.08 -0.89 3.67
N GLY A 7 3.62 -0.38 4.77
CA GLY A 7 3.11 0.79 5.47
C GLY A 7 3.03 0.55 6.97
N LEU A 8 2.83 1.62 7.74
CA LEU A 8 2.81 1.55 9.20
C LEU A 8 1.71 0.62 9.74
N GLN A 9 1.83 0.21 11.01
CA GLN A 9 0.76 -0.52 11.67
C GLN A 9 -0.55 0.29 11.62
N ASN A 10 -1.69 -0.39 11.69
CA ASN A 10 -3.01 0.24 11.66
C ASN A 10 -3.39 0.96 10.33
N ALA A 11 -2.51 1.11 9.34
CA ALA A 11 -2.85 1.79 8.07
C ALA A 11 -3.99 1.13 7.26
N GLY A 12 -4.34 -0.13 7.56
CA GLY A 12 -5.44 -0.85 6.90
C GLY A 12 -5.01 -1.77 5.76
N LYS A 13 -3.74 -2.23 5.76
CA LYS A 13 -3.20 -3.19 4.79
C LYS A 13 -4.02 -4.48 4.72
N THR A 14 -4.23 -5.14 5.86
CA THR A 14 -5.03 -6.38 5.92
C THR A 14 -6.48 -6.14 5.49
N SER A 15 -7.06 -5.00 5.84
CA SER A 15 -8.40 -4.60 5.37
C SER A 15 -8.44 -4.47 3.85
N LEU A 16 -7.43 -3.85 3.23
CA LEU A 16 -7.32 -3.77 1.77
C LEU A 16 -7.24 -5.18 1.16
N VAL A 17 -6.39 -6.05 1.69
CA VAL A 17 -6.30 -7.44 1.20
C VAL A 17 -7.65 -8.14 1.26
N ASN A 18 -8.38 -7.98 2.37
CA ASN A 18 -9.70 -8.58 2.52
C ASN A 18 -10.72 -8.02 1.52
N VAL A 19 -10.82 -6.70 1.40
CA VAL A 19 -11.77 -6.08 0.46
C VAL A 19 -11.46 -6.48 -0.98
N VAL A 20 -10.18 -6.51 -1.36
CA VAL A 20 -9.77 -6.98 -2.69
C VAL A 20 -10.05 -8.48 -2.87
N ALA A 21 -9.93 -9.30 -1.83
CA ALA A 21 -10.16 -10.75 -1.90
C ALA A 21 -11.64 -11.12 -1.95
N THR A 22 -12.45 -10.60 -1.03
CA THR A 22 -13.82 -11.05 -0.77
C THR A 22 -14.87 -10.08 -1.28
N GLY A 23 -14.49 -8.85 -1.63
CA GLY A 23 -15.42 -7.75 -1.90
C GLY A 23 -16.09 -7.18 -0.65
N GLY A 24 -15.75 -7.71 0.54
CA GLY A 24 -16.36 -7.33 1.81
C GLY A 24 -15.35 -6.78 2.81
N TYR A 25 -15.76 -5.76 3.55
CA TYR A 25 -15.03 -5.25 4.70
C TYR A 25 -15.43 -6.00 5.98
N SER A 26 -14.49 -6.14 6.91
CA SER A 26 -14.75 -6.68 8.25
C SER A 26 -14.04 -5.80 9.27
N GLU A 27 -14.76 -5.44 10.33
CA GLU A 27 -14.28 -4.56 11.40
C GLU A 27 -13.32 -5.27 12.36
N ASP A 28 -13.43 -6.59 12.51
CA ASP A 28 -12.65 -7.41 13.44
C ASP A 28 -11.28 -7.81 12.88
N MET A 29 -10.44 -6.81 12.58
CA MET A 29 -9.06 -7.04 12.13
C MET A 29 -8.07 -6.92 13.30
N ILE A 30 -7.40 -8.02 13.61
CA ILE A 30 -6.29 -8.04 14.58
C ILE A 30 -5.01 -7.57 13.87
N PRO A 31 -4.14 -6.77 14.52
CA PRO A 31 -2.86 -6.37 13.93
C PRO A 31 -2.03 -7.56 13.43
N THR A 32 -1.61 -7.52 12.16
CA THR A 32 -0.76 -8.56 11.58
C THR A 32 0.58 -8.68 12.30
N VAL A 33 0.89 -9.89 12.78
CA VAL A 33 2.21 -10.26 13.33
C VAL A 33 2.99 -10.99 12.23
N GLY A 34 4.20 -10.51 11.93
CA GLY A 34 5.07 -11.13 10.94
C GLY A 34 4.66 -10.80 9.50
N PHE A 35 4.56 -11.82 8.65
CA PHE A 35 4.40 -11.69 7.20
C PHE A 35 3.43 -12.76 6.71
N ASN A 36 2.40 -12.36 5.98
CA ASN A 36 1.42 -13.29 5.40
C ASN A 36 1.32 -13.08 3.89
N MET A 37 1.46 -14.16 3.13
CA MET A 37 1.14 -14.13 1.70
C MET A 37 -0.33 -14.49 1.52
N ARG A 38 -1.09 -13.63 0.85
CA ARG A 38 -2.43 -13.96 0.35
C ARG A 38 -2.45 -13.95 -1.17
N LYS A 39 -3.09 -14.97 -1.74
CA LYS A 39 -3.33 -15.06 -3.18
C LYS A 39 -4.76 -14.62 -3.45
N VAL A 40 -4.92 -13.58 -4.26
CA VAL A 40 -6.22 -13.07 -4.69
C VAL A 40 -6.32 -13.19 -6.21
N THR A 41 -7.39 -13.80 -6.69
CA THR A 41 -7.68 -13.92 -8.11
C THR A 41 -8.85 -13.02 -8.46
N LYS A 42 -8.62 -12.03 -9.34
CA LYS A 42 -9.66 -11.15 -9.89
C LYS A 42 -9.61 -11.24 -11.41
N GLY A 43 -10.67 -11.79 -12.00
CA GLY A 43 -10.69 -12.15 -13.42
C GLY A 43 -9.51 -13.07 -13.76
N ASN A 44 -8.72 -12.67 -14.76
CA ASN A 44 -7.54 -13.42 -15.22
C ASN A 44 -6.24 -13.03 -14.48
N VAL A 45 -6.31 -12.14 -13.48
CA VAL A 45 -5.14 -11.66 -12.74
C VAL A 45 -5.07 -12.35 -11.39
N THR A 46 -3.98 -13.10 -11.20
CA THR A 46 -3.58 -13.59 -9.88
C THR A 46 -2.60 -12.59 -9.26
N ILE A 47 -3.00 -12.04 -8.12
CA ILE A 47 -2.23 -11.13 -7.29
C ILE A 47 -1.75 -11.89 -6.07
N LYS A 48 -0.43 -12.03 -5.92
CA LYS A 48 0.17 -12.45 -4.63
C LYS A 48 0.46 -11.18 -3.83
N LEU A 49 -0.24 -10.98 -2.72
CA LEU A 49 -0.08 -9.87 -1.80
C LEU A 49 0.70 -10.35 -0.58
N TRP A 50 1.89 -9.79 -0.38
CA TRP A 50 2.62 -9.93 0.87
C TRP A 50 2.15 -8.85 1.84
N ASP A 51 1.30 -9.21 2.82
CA ASP A 51 0.90 -8.33 3.93
C ASP A 51 1.97 -8.35 5.01
N LEU A 52 2.73 -7.27 5.13
CA LEU A 52 3.84 -7.18 6.08
C LEU A 52 3.41 -6.44 7.34
N GLY A 53 3.85 -6.93 8.49
CA GLY A 53 3.70 -6.23 9.76
C GLY A 53 4.27 -4.81 9.68
N GLY A 54 3.49 -3.83 10.14
CA GLY A 54 3.88 -2.42 10.14
C GLY A 54 4.66 -1.98 11.39
N GLN A 55 4.74 -2.85 12.40
CA GLN A 55 5.46 -2.59 13.65
C GLN A 55 6.96 -2.41 13.39
N PRO A 56 7.66 -1.53 14.13
CA PRO A 56 9.09 -1.25 13.93
C PRO A 56 9.96 -2.50 13.77
N ARG A 57 9.72 -3.54 14.60
CA ARG A 57 10.46 -4.81 14.57
C ARG A 57 10.40 -5.59 13.25
N PHE A 58 9.43 -5.30 12.38
CA PHE A 58 9.25 -5.99 11.10
C PHE A 58 9.69 -5.15 9.89
N ARG A 59 9.96 -3.85 10.06
CA ARG A 59 10.25 -2.93 8.95
C ARG A 59 11.57 -3.22 8.24
N SER A 60 12.56 -3.76 8.97
CA SER A 60 13.83 -4.21 8.38
C SER A 60 13.68 -5.29 7.31
N MET A 61 12.57 -6.02 7.31
CA MET A 61 12.29 -7.06 6.33
C MET A 61 11.59 -6.53 5.07
N TRP A 62 11.08 -5.30 5.07
CA TRP A 62 10.33 -4.76 3.93
C TRP A 62 11.14 -4.79 2.64
N GLU A 63 12.42 -4.42 2.70
CA GLU A 63 13.30 -4.45 1.52
C GLU A 63 13.34 -5.85 0.90
N ARG A 64 13.52 -6.89 1.72
CA ARG A 64 13.62 -8.28 1.25
C ARG A 64 12.38 -8.70 0.47
N TYR A 65 11.19 -8.31 0.92
CA TYR A 65 9.92 -8.67 0.27
C TYR A 65 9.54 -7.74 -0.88
N CYS A 66 10.10 -6.53 -0.96
CA CYS A 66 9.84 -5.62 -2.07
C CYS A 66 10.73 -5.89 -3.29
N ARG A 67 11.77 -6.73 -3.17
CA ARG A 67 12.63 -7.09 -4.32
C ARG A 67 11.86 -7.90 -5.36
N ALA A 68 12.09 -7.57 -6.63
CA ALA A 68 11.55 -8.28 -7.79
C ALA A 68 10.01 -8.38 -7.88
N VAL A 69 9.28 -7.59 -7.09
CA VAL A 69 7.82 -7.46 -7.21
C VAL A 69 7.46 -6.64 -8.44
N SER A 70 6.22 -6.77 -8.89
CA SER A 70 5.69 -6.00 -10.03
C SER A 70 5.40 -4.54 -9.65
N ALA A 71 5.01 -4.30 -8.39
CA ALA A 71 4.86 -2.98 -7.80
C ALA A 71 4.89 -3.06 -6.26
N ILE A 72 5.30 -1.97 -5.63
CA ILE A 72 5.19 -1.76 -4.19
C ILE A 72 3.88 -1.03 -3.93
N VAL A 73 3.05 -1.56 -3.03
CA VAL A 73 1.82 -0.89 -2.58
C VAL A 73 2.04 -0.39 -1.16
N TYR A 74 2.08 0.92 -0.99
CA TYR A 74 2.29 1.57 0.31
C TYR A 74 0.98 2.17 0.83
N VAL A 75 0.49 1.67 1.96
CA VAL A 75 -0.76 2.13 2.58
C VAL A 75 -0.46 3.10 3.71
N VAL A 76 -1.08 4.28 3.64
CA VAL A 76 -0.99 5.36 4.62
C VAL A 76 -2.35 5.56 5.27
N ASP A 77 -2.41 5.78 6.59
CA ASP A 77 -3.64 6.23 7.25
C ASP A 77 -3.81 7.74 7.04
N ALA A 78 -4.77 8.15 6.21
CA ALA A 78 -5.00 9.56 5.92
C ALA A 78 -5.60 10.31 7.13
N ALA A 79 -6.12 9.61 8.13
CA ALA A 79 -6.72 10.18 9.34
C ALA A 79 -5.80 10.13 10.57
N ASP A 80 -4.50 9.87 10.37
CA ASP A 80 -3.50 9.79 11.43
C ASP A 80 -2.30 10.72 11.13
N PRO A 81 -2.50 12.06 11.21
CA PRO A 81 -1.46 13.03 10.86
C PRO A 81 -0.22 12.93 11.75
N ASP A 82 -0.38 12.48 13.00
CA ASP A 82 0.71 12.37 13.97
C ASP A 82 1.77 11.35 13.52
N ASN A 83 1.35 10.29 12.81
CA ASN A 83 2.25 9.26 12.32
C ASN A 83 2.74 9.47 10.87
N LEU A 84 2.30 10.53 10.17
CA LEU A 84 2.70 10.78 8.78
C LEU A 84 4.19 11.07 8.62
N SER A 85 4.78 11.80 9.55
CA SER A 85 6.22 12.09 9.54
C SER A 85 7.05 10.80 9.56
N MET A 86 6.67 9.85 10.41
CA MET A 86 7.27 8.51 10.48
C MET A 86 6.97 7.72 9.21
N SER A 87 5.74 7.76 8.70
CA SER A 87 5.37 7.04 7.48
C SER A 87 6.17 7.51 6.28
N ARG A 88 6.35 8.82 6.12
CA ARG A 88 7.22 9.42 5.11
C ARG A 88 8.65 8.90 5.26
N SER A 89 9.23 9.03 6.45
CA SER A 89 10.61 8.60 6.70
C SER A 89 10.82 7.13 6.31
N GLU A 90 9.92 6.25 6.72
CA GLU A 90 10.01 4.81 6.42
C GLU A 90 9.83 4.50 4.93
N LEU A 91 8.94 5.22 4.24
CA LEU A 91 8.79 5.10 2.79
C LEU A 91 10.08 5.51 2.09
N HIS A 92 10.56 6.74 2.31
CA HIS A 92 11.73 7.28 1.63
C HIS A 92 13.00 6.47 1.94
N ASP A 93 13.19 6.03 3.19
CA ASP A 93 14.33 5.19 3.56
C ASP A 93 14.30 3.83 2.84
N LEU A 94 13.11 3.25 2.65
CA LEU A 94 12.94 2.06 1.82
C LEU A 94 13.21 2.32 0.34
N LEU A 95 12.68 3.41 -0.24
CA LEU A 95 12.86 3.70 -1.66
C LEU A 95 14.31 4.05 -2.01
N SER A 96 15.09 4.54 -1.04
CA SER A 96 16.53 4.79 -1.19
C SER A 96 17.38 3.52 -1.41
N LYS A 97 16.84 2.33 -1.12
CA LYS A 97 17.57 1.07 -1.27
C LYS A 97 17.77 0.76 -2.76
N PRO A 98 19.01 0.63 -3.26
CA PRO A 98 19.27 0.39 -4.69
C PRO A 98 18.60 -0.89 -5.23
N SER A 99 18.37 -1.88 -4.36
CA SER A 99 17.70 -3.13 -4.70
C SER A 99 16.23 -2.96 -5.12
N LEU A 100 15.64 -1.79 -4.86
CA LEU A 100 14.25 -1.45 -5.18
C LEU A 100 14.12 -0.37 -6.26
N SER A 101 15.24 0.02 -6.89
CA SER A 101 15.28 1.07 -7.92
C SER A 101 14.34 0.73 -9.09
N GLY A 102 13.58 1.73 -9.54
CA GLY A 102 12.68 1.61 -10.69
C GLY A 102 11.43 0.74 -10.50
N ILE A 103 11.23 0.10 -9.33
CA ILE A 103 10.00 -0.65 -9.06
C ILE A 103 8.83 0.34 -8.89
N PRO A 104 7.73 0.21 -9.67
CA PRO A 104 6.58 1.11 -9.56
C PRO A 104 6.01 1.18 -8.15
N LEU A 105 5.61 2.38 -7.74
CA LEU A 105 5.04 2.66 -6.42
C LEU A 105 3.57 3.06 -6.54
N LEU A 106 2.70 2.34 -5.84
CA LEU A 106 1.31 2.71 -5.63
C LEU A 106 1.11 3.13 -4.18
N VAL A 107 0.84 4.41 -3.95
CA VAL A 107 0.50 4.94 -2.63
C VAL A 107 -1.02 4.98 -2.46
N LEU A 108 -1.50 4.51 -1.31
CA LEU A 108 -2.92 4.48 -0.96
C LEU A 108 -3.15 5.25 0.34
N GLY A 109 -3.76 6.43 0.25
CA GLY A 109 -4.26 7.18 1.40
C GLY A 109 -5.58 6.59 1.85
N ASN A 110 -5.55 5.70 2.85
CA ASN A 110 -6.72 4.96 3.32
C ASN A 110 -7.45 5.71 4.46
N LYS A 111 -8.66 5.25 4.77
CA LYS A 111 -9.53 5.76 5.85
C LYS A 111 -10.07 7.17 5.63
N ILE A 112 -10.33 7.54 4.39
CA ILE A 112 -10.96 8.83 4.06
C ILE A 112 -12.39 8.98 4.57
N ASP A 113 -12.99 7.89 5.04
CA ASP A 113 -14.27 7.89 5.74
C ASP A 113 -14.22 8.50 7.14
N LYS A 114 -13.02 8.63 7.74
CA LYS A 114 -12.88 9.14 9.10
C LYS A 114 -12.84 10.68 9.15
N PRO A 115 -13.42 11.28 10.21
CA PRO A 115 -13.19 12.69 10.50
C PRO A 115 -11.69 12.98 10.66
N GLY A 116 -11.24 14.11 10.12
CA GLY A 116 -9.82 14.50 10.16
C GLY A 116 -8.94 13.86 9.09
N ALA A 117 -9.50 13.06 8.18
CA ALA A 117 -8.76 12.57 7.02
C ALA A 117 -8.23 13.73 6.16
N LEU A 118 -6.94 13.69 5.84
CA LEU A 118 -6.30 14.70 5.01
C LEU A 118 -6.84 14.69 3.58
N SER A 119 -6.81 15.87 2.95
CA SER A 119 -7.07 15.99 1.52
C SER A 119 -5.95 15.30 0.72
N LYS A 120 -6.26 14.96 -0.55
CA LYS A 120 -5.27 14.38 -1.47
C LYS A 120 -4.00 15.24 -1.53
N GLN A 121 -4.16 16.55 -1.71
CA GLN A 121 -3.04 17.49 -1.79
C GLN A 121 -2.21 17.50 -0.50
N ALA A 122 -2.86 17.63 0.66
CA ALA A 122 -2.16 17.67 1.94
C ALA A 122 -1.38 16.38 2.21
N LEU A 123 -1.94 15.21 1.87
CA LEU A 123 -1.25 13.93 2.05
C LEU A 123 -0.09 13.78 1.05
N THR A 124 -0.24 14.23 -0.19
CA THR A 124 0.85 14.28 -1.18
C THR A 124 2.02 15.11 -0.70
N ASP A 125 1.74 16.31 -0.17
CA ASP A 125 2.78 17.23 0.31
C ASP A 125 3.47 16.70 1.58
N GLN A 126 2.70 16.19 2.55
CA GLN A 126 3.26 15.66 3.79
C GLN A 126 4.07 14.38 3.61
N MET A 127 3.68 13.52 2.65
CA MET A 127 4.43 12.32 2.29
C MET A 127 5.59 12.59 1.32
N ASP A 128 5.71 13.84 0.84
CA ASP A 128 6.70 14.26 -0.14
C ASP A 128 6.76 13.33 -1.37
N LEU A 129 5.60 13.05 -1.98
CA LEU A 129 5.53 12.10 -3.09
C LEU A 129 6.11 12.68 -4.39
N ASN A 130 6.08 14.01 -4.54
CA ASN A 130 6.54 14.69 -5.75
C ASN A 130 8.08 14.67 -5.90
N SER A 131 8.83 14.41 -4.82
CA SER A 131 10.28 14.27 -4.87
C SER A 131 10.75 12.91 -5.41
N ILE A 132 9.85 11.92 -5.49
CA ILE A 132 10.14 10.58 -6.00
C ILE A 132 10.04 10.61 -7.54
N ALA A 133 11.18 10.74 -8.20
CA ALA A 133 11.26 10.88 -9.66
C ALA A 133 11.90 9.68 -10.38
N ASP A 134 12.43 8.70 -9.64
CA ASP A 134 13.21 7.56 -10.18
C ASP A 134 12.35 6.35 -10.57
N ARG A 135 11.02 6.45 -10.44
CA ARG A 135 10.05 5.39 -10.70
C ARG A 135 8.67 5.96 -11.04
N GLU A 136 7.81 5.13 -11.61
CA GLU A 136 6.38 5.48 -11.68
C GLU A 136 5.78 5.55 -10.28
N VAL A 137 5.05 6.64 -9.99
CA VAL A 137 4.29 6.83 -8.76
C VAL A 137 2.83 7.06 -9.10
N CYS A 138 1.95 6.26 -8.53
CA CYS A 138 0.51 6.45 -8.59
C CYS A 138 -0.06 6.63 -7.18
N PHE A 139 -1.09 7.47 -7.03
CA PHE A 139 -1.64 7.80 -5.72
C PHE A 139 -3.17 7.91 -5.74
N PHE A 140 -3.82 7.10 -4.90
CA PHE A 140 -5.27 7.12 -4.70
C PHE A 140 -5.63 7.36 -3.23
N MET A 141 -6.72 8.08 -3.03
CA MET A 141 -7.40 8.20 -1.73
C MET A 141 -8.52 7.15 -1.69
N ILE A 142 -8.55 6.29 -0.68
CA ILE A 142 -9.47 5.15 -0.60
C ILE A 142 -10.13 5.06 0.77
N SER A 143 -11.27 4.36 0.82
CA SER A 143 -11.82 3.84 2.06
C SER A 143 -12.07 2.34 1.88
N CYS A 144 -11.29 1.51 2.58
CA CYS A 144 -11.61 0.08 2.64
C CYS A 144 -12.96 -0.19 3.32
N LYS A 145 -13.37 0.65 4.28
CA LYS A 145 -14.65 0.49 5.00
C LYS A 145 -15.85 0.70 4.09
N ASN A 146 -15.81 1.77 3.27
CA ASN A 146 -16.91 2.13 2.37
C ASN A 146 -16.69 1.66 0.93
N SER A 147 -15.67 0.84 0.68
CA SER A 147 -15.22 0.42 -0.67
C SER A 147 -15.01 1.58 -1.66
N THR A 148 -14.66 2.76 -1.18
CA THR A 148 -14.45 3.95 -2.02
C THR A 148 -13.14 3.85 -2.78
N ASN A 149 -13.20 4.02 -4.11
CA ASN A 149 -12.07 4.01 -5.06
C ASN A 149 -11.27 2.68 -5.11
N ILE A 150 -11.81 1.59 -4.59
CA ILE A 150 -11.14 0.28 -4.63
C ILE A 150 -11.05 -0.25 -6.07
N ASP A 151 -12.06 -0.01 -6.90
CA ASP A 151 -12.05 -0.43 -8.30
C ASP A 151 -10.90 0.22 -9.08
N SER A 152 -10.63 1.51 -8.85
CA SER A 152 -9.49 2.21 -9.46
C SER A 152 -8.14 1.61 -9.06
N VAL A 153 -8.02 1.14 -7.81
CA VAL A 153 -6.83 0.40 -7.34
C VAL A 153 -6.71 -0.92 -8.09
N ILE A 154 -7.80 -1.68 -8.20
CA ILE A 154 -7.81 -2.97 -8.90
C ILE A 154 -7.45 -2.77 -10.37
N ASP A 155 -8.01 -1.77 -11.04
CA ASP A 155 -7.73 -1.46 -12.45
C ASP A 155 -6.25 -1.13 -12.67
N TRP A 156 -5.66 -0.32 -11.78
CA TRP A 156 -4.23 -0.01 -11.83
C TRP A 156 -3.38 -1.28 -11.66
N LEU A 157 -3.73 -2.15 -10.70
CA LEU A 157 -3.04 -3.42 -10.48
C LEU A 157 -3.17 -4.35 -11.71
N VAL A 158 -4.36 -4.46 -12.29
CA VAL A 158 -4.62 -5.28 -13.48
C VAL A 158 -3.82 -4.77 -14.67
N LYS A 159 -3.74 -3.45 -14.88
CA LYS A 159 -2.92 -2.84 -15.94
C LYS A 159 -1.45 -3.25 -15.82
N HIS A 160 -0.89 -3.16 -14.61
CA HIS A 160 0.52 -3.49 -14.35
C HIS A 160 0.79 -5.00 -14.30
N SER A 161 -0.24 -5.83 -14.18
CA SER A 161 -0.10 -7.29 -14.28
C SER A 161 0.21 -7.79 -15.70
N LYS A 162 -0.18 -7.02 -16.72
CA LYS A 162 -0.04 -7.40 -18.16
C LYS A 162 1.26 -6.91 -18.79
N SER A 163 2.03 -6.07 -18.11
CA SER A 163 3.24 -5.40 -18.63
C SER A 163 4.47 -6.31 -18.78
N LYS A 164 4.39 -7.60 -18.41
CA LYS A 164 5.45 -8.58 -18.68
C LYS A 164 5.00 -9.50 -19.81
N SER A 165 5.19 -9.07 -21.04
CA SER A 165 5.28 -9.91 -22.25
C SER A 165 6.56 -9.53 -22.98
#